data_AF-A0A4Q6ANV9-F1
#
_entry.id   AF-A0A4Q6ANV9-F1
#
_cell.length_a   1.000
_cell.length_b   1.000
_cell.length_c   1.000
_cell.angle_alpha   90.00
_cell.angle_beta   90.00
_cell.angle_gamma   90.00
#
_symmetry.space_group_name_H-M   'P 1'
#
loop_
_entity.id
_entity.type
_entity.pdbx_description
1 polymer ?
#
loop_
_entity_poly.entity_id
_entity_poly.type
_entity_poly.pdbx_seq_one_letter_code
_entity_poly.pdbx_strand_id
1 'polypeptide(L)'
;MQDNEYNTLGTAAKQILSSTPYTTLVVDINYMPGFEPSASTLNELSIFLNTYLHKPGGITIRKNVVTSAGKDRITLDDLVKLERAHRATYTYGSTITVHILLSDAAFTEEDVFATSYWNTSFCLFGKTIAEHSGGAGQVSRQRLVSTLLQHEFGHLLGLVDQGSPMLEEHRDDDNGAHCSNPSCLMFYGIETNAAAATNTPVLDAACRADLKANGG
;
A
#
# COMPACT_ATOMS: atom_id res chain seq x y z
N MET A 1 5.68 -21.56 12.00
CA MET A 1 6.08 -20.19 11.63
C MET A 1 5.10 -19.27 12.32
N GLN A 2 5.57 -18.28 13.07
CA GLN A 2 4.67 -17.32 13.72
C GLN A 2 3.90 -16.59 12.62
N ASP A 3 2.57 -16.56 12.72
CA ASP A 3 1.66 -15.86 11.80
C ASP A 3 1.81 -14.34 11.94
N ASN A 4 3.00 -13.79 11.68
CA ASN A 4 3.27 -12.35 11.81
C ASN A 4 2.64 -11.55 10.67
N GLU A 5 2.46 -12.19 9.52
CA GLU A 5 2.03 -11.56 8.26
C GLU A 5 0.51 -11.51 8.07
N TYR A 6 -0.22 -12.37 8.78
CA TYR A 6 -1.66 -12.61 8.57
C TYR A 6 -2.46 -12.14 9.78
N ASN A 7 -2.24 -10.89 10.19
CA ASN A 7 -3.00 -10.24 11.27
C ASN A 7 -3.86 -9.11 10.72
N THR A 8 -4.79 -8.62 11.55
CA THR A 8 -5.63 -7.47 11.26
C THR A 8 -4.81 -6.28 10.77
N LEU A 9 -5.28 -5.62 9.71
CA LEU A 9 -4.68 -4.42 9.13
C LEU A 9 -4.28 -3.40 10.21
N GLY A 10 -3.12 -2.76 10.01
CA GLY A 10 -2.56 -1.74 10.90
C GLY A 10 -1.98 -2.25 12.23
N THR A 11 -2.17 -3.52 12.63
CA THR A 11 -1.56 -4.07 13.86
C THR A 11 -0.03 -4.09 13.83
N ALA A 12 0.58 -4.09 12.65
CA ALA A 12 2.04 -3.99 12.48
C ALA A 12 2.54 -2.54 12.32
N ALA A 13 1.67 -1.53 12.36
CA ALA A 13 2.01 -0.13 12.07
C ALA A 13 3.27 0.35 12.79
N LYS A 14 3.31 0.23 14.11
CA LYS A 14 4.48 0.61 14.93
C LYS A 14 5.76 -0.16 14.57
N GLN A 15 5.62 -1.44 14.21
CA GLN A 15 6.74 -2.31 13.84
C GLN A 15 7.28 -1.96 12.45
N ILE A 16 6.43 -1.46 11.54
CA ILE A 16 6.83 -0.95 10.23
C ILE A 16 7.45 0.45 10.39
N LEU A 17 6.85 1.33 11.20
CA LEU A 17 7.29 2.71 11.42
C LEU A 17 8.64 2.80 12.16
N SER A 18 8.77 2.13 13.31
CA SER A 18 9.91 2.33 14.20
C SER A 18 11.06 1.35 13.93
N SER A 19 12.20 1.56 14.59
CA SER A 19 13.35 0.64 14.51
C SER A 19 13.22 -0.61 15.40
N THR A 20 12.13 -0.74 16.16
CA THR A 20 11.94 -1.81 17.15
C THR A 20 10.66 -2.61 16.85
N PRO A 21 10.72 -3.96 16.82
CA PRO A 21 11.92 -4.80 16.97
C PRO A 21 12.74 -4.93 15.67
N TYR A 22 12.27 -4.36 14.56
CA TYR A 22 12.85 -4.56 13.23
C TYR A 22 13.59 -3.31 12.73
N THR A 23 14.90 -3.42 12.58
CA THR A 23 15.76 -2.34 12.08
C THR A 23 15.75 -2.22 10.56
N THR A 24 15.31 -3.27 9.85
CA THR A 24 15.28 -3.35 8.39
C THR A 24 13.86 -3.60 7.89
N LEU A 25 13.50 -2.96 6.77
CA LEU A 25 12.28 -3.26 6.01
C LEU A 25 12.63 -3.87 4.66
N VAL A 26 11.96 -4.96 4.31
CA VAL A 26 11.91 -5.46 2.94
C VAL A 26 10.50 -5.26 2.39
N VAL A 27 10.39 -4.63 1.23
CA VAL A 27 9.16 -4.55 0.45
C VAL A 27 9.30 -5.51 -0.74
N ASP A 28 8.49 -6.58 -0.73
CA ASP A 28 8.51 -7.61 -1.77
C ASP A 28 7.31 -7.43 -2.69
N ILE A 29 7.56 -6.91 -3.89
CA ILE A 29 6.53 -6.58 -4.87
C ILE A 29 6.43 -7.68 -5.92
N ASN A 30 5.42 -8.53 -5.79
CA ASN A 30 5.06 -9.46 -6.85
C ASN A 30 4.17 -8.75 -7.87
N TYR A 31 4.44 -8.96 -9.15
CA TYR A 31 3.62 -8.43 -10.23
C TYR A 31 3.35 -9.48 -11.30
N MET A 32 2.17 -9.43 -11.90
CA MET A 32 1.80 -10.27 -13.03
C MET A 32 2.23 -9.64 -14.36
N PRO A 33 2.40 -10.42 -15.43
CA PRO A 33 2.92 -9.92 -16.71
C PRO A 33 2.14 -8.71 -17.23
N GLY A 34 2.86 -7.66 -17.66
CA GLY A 34 2.27 -6.40 -18.14
C GLY A 34 1.99 -5.35 -17.05
N PHE A 35 2.11 -5.71 -15.77
CA PHE A 35 1.85 -4.82 -14.63
C PHE A 35 3.09 -4.53 -13.79
N GLU A 36 4.28 -4.60 -14.38
CA GLU A 36 5.53 -4.28 -13.70
C GLU A 36 5.56 -2.80 -13.26
N PRO A 37 5.84 -2.49 -11.97
CA PRO A 37 6.05 -1.12 -11.53
C PRO A 37 7.26 -0.47 -12.22
N SER A 38 7.07 0.76 -12.69
CA SER A 38 8.14 1.55 -13.31
C SER A 38 9.26 1.90 -12.32
N ALA A 39 10.46 2.20 -12.82
CA ALA A 39 11.55 2.66 -11.97
C ALA A 39 11.21 3.96 -11.21
N SER A 40 10.45 4.88 -11.82
CA SER A 40 10.00 6.12 -11.17
C SER A 40 9.07 5.82 -9.99
N THR A 41 8.12 4.91 -10.18
CA THR A 41 7.20 4.45 -9.13
C THR A 41 7.96 3.88 -7.93
N LEU A 42 8.94 3.01 -8.18
CA LEU A 42 9.74 2.41 -7.11
C LEU A 42 10.61 3.45 -6.38
N ASN A 43 11.12 4.44 -7.10
CA ASN A 43 11.88 5.54 -6.51
C ASN A 43 10.99 6.44 -5.63
N GLU A 44 9.79 6.80 -6.10
CA GLU A 44 8.82 7.57 -5.31
C GLU A 44 8.39 6.83 -4.04
N LEU A 45 8.11 5.52 -4.13
CA LEU A 45 7.84 4.70 -2.96
C LEU A 45 9.02 4.66 -2.00
N SER A 46 10.25 4.51 -2.51
CA SER A 46 11.47 4.55 -1.68
C SER A 46 11.59 5.88 -0.93
N ILE A 47 11.35 7.02 -1.61
CA ILE A 47 11.36 8.35 -0.98
C ILE A 47 10.31 8.44 0.12
N PHE A 48 9.07 8.01 -0.16
CA PHE A 48 7.99 7.99 0.82
C PHE A 48 8.37 7.19 2.08
N LEU A 49 8.85 5.96 1.91
CA LEU A 49 9.23 5.09 3.02
C LEU A 49 10.42 5.65 3.81
N ASN A 50 11.44 6.19 3.16
CA ASN A 50 12.57 6.82 3.86
C ASN A 50 12.19 8.14 4.55
N THR A 51 11.08 8.78 4.15
CA THR A 51 10.59 10.00 4.79
C THR A 51 9.89 9.70 6.11
N TYR A 52 9.14 8.61 6.18
CA TYR A 52 8.24 8.35 7.32
C TYR A 52 8.63 7.16 8.20
N LEU A 53 9.60 6.32 7.78
CA LEU A 53 9.99 5.13 8.55
C LEU A 53 11.39 5.29 9.14
N HIS A 54 11.57 4.80 10.36
CA HIS A 54 12.84 4.77 11.06
C HIS A 54 13.50 3.37 10.98
N LYS A 55 14.14 3.08 9.84
CA LYS A 55 14.83 1.80 9.57
C LYS A 55 16.35 1.97 9.47
N PRO A 56 17.11 1.96 10.58
CA PRO A 56 18.57 2.16 10.55
C PRO A 56 19.32 1.05 9.81
N GLY A 57 18.74 -0.14 9.70
CA GLY A 57 19.26 -1.25 8.89
C GLY A 57 18.88 -1.16 7.41
N GLY A 58 18.23 -0.07 6.98
CA GLY A 58 17.86 0.21 5.60
C GLY A 58 16.50 -0.34 5.16
N ILE A 59 16.06 0.16 4.01
CA ILE A 59 14.84 -0.25 3.32
C ILE A 59 15.24 -0.83 1.96
N THR A 60 14.80 -2.04 1.67
CA THR A 60 15.04 -2.70 0.37
C THR A 60 13.72 -2.96 -0.33
N ILE A 61 13.59 -2.50 -1.57
CA ILE A 61 12.45 -2.81 -2.44
C ILE A 61 12.89 -3.84 -3.47
N ARG A 62 12.17 -4.95 -3.56
CA ARG A 62 12.37 -6.01 -4.55
C ARG A 62 11.13 -6.13 -5.40
N LYS A 63 11.32 -6.55 -6.66
CA LYS A 63 10.20 -6.91 -7.53
C LYS A 63 10.43 -8.27 -8.17
N ASN A 64 9.39 -9.07 -8.24
CA ASN A 64 9.41 -10.40 -8.83
C ASN A 64 8.21 -10.57 -9.76
N VAL A 65 8.46 -11.10 -10.96
CA VAL A 65 7.36 -11.52 -11.83
C VAL A 65 6.78 -12.82 -11.30
N VAL A 66 5.46 -12.91 -11.23
CA VAL A 66 4.72 -14.13 -10.86
C VAL A 66 3.74 -14.49 -11.98
N THR A 67 3.23 -15.72 -11.94
CA THR A 67 2.24 -16.17 -12.93
C THR A 67 0.93 -15.39 -12.79
N SER A 68 0.22 -15.24 -13.90
CA SER A 68 -1.15 -14.68 -13.97
C SER A 68 -2.07 -15.29 -12.91
N ALA A 69 -3.07 -14.52 -12.45
CA ALA A 69 -4.13 -15.01 -11.57
C ALA A 69 -4.96 -16.12 -12.24
N GLY A 70 -4.95 -16.19 -13.58
CA GLY A 70 -5.74 -17.14 -14.35
C GLY A 70 -7.26 -16.89 -14.28
N LYS A 71 -7.66 -15.68 -13.85
CA LYS A 71 -9.05 -15.23 -13.70
C LYS A 71 -9.17 -13.78 -14.13
N ASP A 72 -10.31 -13.40 -14.69
CA ASP A 72 -10.60 -11.99 -14.99
C ASP A 72 -10.88 -11.14 -13.74
N ARG A 73 -11.52 -11.76 -12.74
CA ARG A 73 -11.85 -11.14 -11.46
C ARG A 73 -11.53 -12.07 -10.30
N ILE A 74 -11.07 -11.51 -9.19
CA ILE A 74 -10.66 -12.24 -7.98
C ILE A 74 -11.34 -11.70 -6.73
N THR A 75 -11.65 -12.61 -5.81
CA THR A 75 -12.17 -12.28 -4.47
C THR A 75 -11.03 -12.07 -3.46
N LEU A 76 -11.36 -11.66 -2.24
CA LEU A 76 -10.40 -11.64 -1.14
C LEU A 76 -9.80 -13.02 -0.85
N ASP A 77 -10.61 -14.08 -0.87
CA ASP A 77 -10.12 -15.46 -0.71
C ASP A 77 -9.13 -15.88 -1.79
N ASP A 78 -9.34 -15.42 -3.03
CA ASP A 78 -8.40 -15.65 -4.12
C ASP A 78 -7.08 -14.88 -3.89
N LEU A 79 -7.14 -13.63 -3.41
CA LEU A 79 -5.96 -12.84 -3.05
C LEU A 79 -5.12 -13.53 -1.97
N VAL A 80 -5.75 -14.03 -0.91
CA VAL A 80 -5.06 -14.75 0.16
C VAL A 80 -4.36 -16.01 -0.39
N LYS A 81 -4.99 -16.72 -1.32
CA LYS A 81 -4.37 -17.90 -1.97
C LYS A 81 -3.20 -17.50 -2.88
N LEU A 82 -3.36 -16.43 -3.66
CA LEU A 82 -2.30 -15.90 -4.53
C LEU A 82 -1.09 -15.43 -3.72
N GLU A 83 -1.31 -14.68 -2.63
CA GLU A 83 -0.24 -14.30 -1.71
C GLU A 83 0.47 -15.55 -1.17
N ARG A 84 -0.26 -16.51 -0.61
CA ARG A 84 0.36 -17.73 -0.06
C ARG A 84 1.13 -18.54 -1.11
N ALA A 85 0.71 -18.52 -2.36
CA ALA A 85 1.39 -19.22 -3.45
C ALA A 85 2.67 -18.51 -3.92
N HIS A 86 2.73 -17.18 -3.78
CA HIS A 86 3.78 -16.36 -4.40
C HIS A 86 4.67 -15.60 -3.42
N ARG A 87 4.26 -15.44 -2.16
CA ARG A 87 5.07 -14.77 -1.14
C ARG A 87 6.27 -15.66 -0.80
N ALA A 88 7.46 -15.17 -1.13
CA ALA A 88 8.71 -15.86 -0.87
C ALA A 88 9.44 -15.30 0.36
N THR A 89 9.18 -14.04 0.71
CA THR A 89 9.86 -13.34 1.81
C THR A 89 8.91 -13.12 2.98
N TYR A 90 9.38 -13.45 4.19
CA TYR A 90 8.63 -13.37 5.44
C TYR A 90 9.44 -12.64 6.51
N THR A 91 8.74 -12.08 7.50
CA THR A 91 9.35 -11.38 8.64
C THR A 91 10.18 -12.36 9.45
N TYR A 92 11.46 -12.04 9.64
CA TYR A 92 12.39 -12.90 10.37
C TYR A 92 13.57 -12.11 10.93
N GLY A 93 14.01 -12.46 12.14
CA GLY A 93 15.12 -11.78 12.81
C GLY A 93 14.84 -10.29 12.99
N SER A 94 15.75 -9.45 12.49
CA SER A 94 15.65 -7.97 12.56
C SER A 94 14.93 -7.34 11.36
N THR A 95 14.28 -8.14 10.52
CA THR A 95 13.65 -7.69 9.28
C THR A 95 12.15 -7.91 9.31
N ILE A 96 11.39 -6.82 9.12
CA ILE A 96 9.96 -6.88 8.79
C ILE A 96 9.79 -6.88 7.27
N THR A 97 8.82 -7.66 6.77
CA THR A 97 8.54 -7.75 5.34
C THR A 97 7.10 -7.34 5.03
N VAL A 98 6.93 -6.46 4.06
CA VAL A 98 5.65 -6.11 3.45
C VAL A 98 5.57 -6.77 2.07
N HIS A 99 4.44 -7.41 1.78
CA HIS A 99 4.16 -8.00 0.48
C HIS A 99 3.16 -7.14 -0.29
N ILE A 100 3.41 -6.97 -1.58
CA ILE A 100 2.55 -6.22 -2.48
C ILE A 100 2.32 -7.07 -3.71
N LEU A 101 1.06 -7.22 -4.11
CA LEU A 101 0.69 -7.86 -5.38
C LEU A 101 0.16 -6.83 -6.37
N LEU A 102 0.71 -6.79 -7.59
CA LEU A 102 0.09 -6.14 -8.74
C LEU A 102 -0.56 -7.22 -9.62
N SER A 103 -1.87 -7.35 -9.48
CA SER A 103 -2.68 -8.39 -10.12
C SER A 103 -3.07 -8.03 -11.56
N ASP A 104 -3.16 -9.02 -12.43
CA ASP A 104 -3.74 -8.90 -13.77
C ASP A 104 -5.26 -9.12 -13.80
N ALA A 105 -5.85 -9.51 -12.66
CA ALA A 105 -7.29 -9.60 -12.46
C ALA A 105 -7.83 -8.32 -11.80
N ALA A 106 -9.09 -7.98 -12.11
CA ALA A 106 -9.84 -6.98 -11.36
C ALA A 106 -10.36 -7.57 -10.03
N PHE A 107 -10.76 -6.72 -9.09
CA PHE A 107 -11.51 -7.19 -7.93
C PHE A 107 -12.94 -7.58 -8.32
N THR A 108 -13.65 -8.33 -7.48
CA THR A 108 -15.07 -8.66 -7.70
C THR A 108 -16.02 -7.48 -7.52
N GLU A 109 -15.61 -6.43 -6.83
CA GLU A 109 -16.32 -5.15 -6.84
C GLU A 109 -15.76 -4.28 -7.99
N GLU A 110 -16.65 -3.52 -8.62
CA GLU A 110 -16.26 -2.64 -9.73
C GLU A 110 -15.46 -1.44 -9.21
N ASP A 111 -14.58 -0.89 -10.06
CA ASP A 111 -13.80 0.32 -9.78
C ASP A 111 -12.94 0.31 -8.50
N VAL A 112 -12.61 -0.87 -7.96
CA VAL A 112 -11.65 -1.02 -6.86
C VAL A 112 -10.23 -1.10 -7.43
N PHE A 113 -9.39 -0.09 -7.14
CA PHE A 113 -8.01 -0.04 -7.63
C PHE A 113 -7.00 -0.77 -6.76
N ALA A 114 -7.27 -0.85 -5.45
CA ALA A 114 -6.41 -1.53 -4.50
C ALA A 114 -7.20 -2.03 -3.29
N THR A 115 -6.58 -2.89 -2.50
CA THR A 115 -7.11 -3.32 -1.20
C THR A 115 -5.98 -3.73 -0.27
N SER A 116 -5.95 -3.14 0.93
CA SER A 116 -5.17 -3.61 2.06
C SER A 116 -5.96 -4.64 2.86
N TYR A 117 -5.41 -5.83 3.06
CA TYR A 117 -6.15 -6.95 3.64
C TYR A 117 -5.44 -7.65 4.80
N TRP A 118 -4.12 -7.49 4.95
CA TRP A 118 -3.39 -7.90 6.15
C TRP A 118 -2.50 -6.78 6.67
N ASN A 119 -2.05 -6.91 7.91
CA ASN A 119 -1.10 -5.98 8.55
C ASN A 119 0.20 -5.76 7.76
N THR A 120 0.55 -6.64 6.83
CA THR A 120 1.76 -6.54 5.99
C THR A 120 1.50 -6.83 4.52
N SER A 121 0.25 -6.77 4.06
CA SER A 121 -0.10 -7.16 2.68
C SER A 121 -1.22 -6.33 2.09
N PHE A 122 -1.01 -5.91 0.85
CA PHE A 122 -2.04 -5.28 0.03
C PHE A 122 -1.88 -5.63 -1.45
N CYS A 123 -2.94 -5.41 -2.23
CA CYS A 123 -2.99 -5.71 -3.66
C CYS A 123 -3.41 -4.46 -4.44
N LEU A 124 -2.79 -4.23 -5.59
CA LEU A 124 -3.22 -3.29 -6.62
C LEU A 124 -3.79 -4.08 -7.80
N PHE A 125 -4.97 -3.70 -8.26
CA PHE A 125 -5.65 -4.34 -9.39
C PHE A 125 -5.22 -3.69 -10.70
N GLY A 126 -4.13 -4.20 -11.26
CA GLY A 126 -3.46 -3.64 -12.43
C GLY A 126 -4.38 -3.48 -13.63
N LYS A 127 -5.31 -4.42 -13.86
CA LYS A 127 -6.31 -4.34 -14.94
C LYS A 127 -7.21 -3.11 -14.80
N THR A 128 -7.82 -2.92 -13.63
CA THR A 128 -8.68 -1.76 -13.35
C THR A 128 -7.89 -0.46 -13.40
N ILE A 129 -6.68 -0.43 -12.82
CA ILE A 129 -5.76 0.72 -12.94
C ILE A 129 -5.47 1.04 -14.42
N ALA A 130 -5.26 0.02 -15.25
CA ALA A 130 -4.92 0.20 -16.66
C ALA A 130 -6.09 0.75 -17.49
N GLU A 131 -7.32 0.40 -17.15
CA GLU A 131 -8.55 0.90 -17.78
C GLU A 131 -8.80 2.38 -17.43
N HIS A 132 -8.39 2.83 -16.23
CA HIS A 132 -8.63 4.19 -15.72
C HIS A 132 -7.39 5.11 -15.80
N SER A 133 -6.29 4.69 -16.43
CA SER A 133 -5.07 5.49 -16.54
C SER A 133 -4.30 5.31 -17.85
N GLY A 134 -3.56 6.36 -18.23
CA GLY A 134 -2.67 6.38 -19.40
C GLY A 134 -3.35 6.71 -20.73
N GLY A 135 -4.68 6.87 -20.76
CA GLY A 135 -5.44 7.38 -21.91
C GLY A 135 -5.51 8.91 -21.99
N ALA A 136 -6.10 9.42 -23.07
CA ALA A 136 -6.28 10.87 -23.27
C ALA A 136 -7.16 11.48 -22.17
N GLY A 137 -6.66 12.51 -21.49
CA GLY A 137 -7.34 13.17 -20.38
C GLY A 137 -7.30 12.40 -19.04
N GLN A 138 -6.70 11.20 -19.02
CA GLN A 138 -6.50 10.44 -17.79
C GLN A 138 -5.15 10.79 -17.15
N VAL A 139 -5.03 10.49 -15.85
CA VAL A 139 -3.75 10.50 -15.15
C VAL A 139 -2.79 9.48 -15.76
N SER A 140 -1.47 9.71 -15.66
CA SER A 140 -0.50 8.70 -16.08
C SER A 140 -0.60 7.46 -15.19
N ARG A 141 -0.44 6.28 -15.79
CA ARG A 141 -0.42 5.01 -15.04
C ARG A 141 0.64 4.98 -13.96
N GLN A 142 1.83 5.51 -14.28
CA GLN A 142 2.92 5.63 -13.32
C GLN A 142 2.50 6.43 -12.09
N ARG A 143 1.80 7.55 -12.27
CA ARG A 143 1.36 8.37 -11.14
C ARG A 143 0.28 7.67 -10.32
N LEU A 144 -0.75 7.11 -10.96
CA LEU A 144 -1.82 6.42 -10.23
C LEU A 144 -1.28 5.27 -9.38
N VAL A 145 -0.41 4.42 -9.95
CA VAL A 145 0.24 3.33 -9.21
C VAL A 145 1.09 3.87 -8.05
N SER A 146 1.81 4.98 -8.25
CA SER A 146 2.65 5.57 -7.19
C SER A 146 1.81 6.15 -6.05
N THR A 147 0.67 6.80 -6.36
CA THR A 147 -0.28 7.28 -5.35
C THR A 147 -0.89 6.12 -4.57
N LEU A 148 -1.40 5.08 -5.25
CA LEU A 148 -2.02 3.91 -4.62
C LEU A 148 -1.02 3.17 -3.72
N LEU A 149 0.20 2.93 -4.18
CA LEU A 149 1.24 2.31 -3.34
C LEU A 149 1.44 3.08 -2.04
N GLN A 150 1.52 4.41 -2.10
CA GLN A 150 1.73 5.23 -0.89
C GLN A 150 0.49 5.27 0.01
N HIS A 151 -0.71 5.32 -0.57
CA HIS A 151 -1.99 5.27 0.14
C HIS A 151 -2.14 3.96 0.91
N GLU A 152 -1.99 2.82 0.24
CA GLU A 152 -2.08 1.49 0.86
C GLU A 152 -0.99 1.27 1.92
N PHE A 153 0.22 1.78 1.67
CA PHE A 153 1.22 1.81 2.73
C PHE A 153 0.73 2.63 3.93
N GLY A 154 0.09 3.78 3.72
CA GLY A 154 -0.53 4.56 4.80
C GLY A 154 -1.47 3.72 5.67
N HIS A 155 -2.32 2.89 5.07
CA HIS A 155 -3.16 1.92 5.78
C HIS A 155 -2.33 0.90 6.58
N LEU A 156 -1.26 0.35 6.01
CA LEU A 156 -0.34 -0.54 6.76
C LEU A 156 0.36 0.17 7.92
N LEU A 157 0.67 1.47 7.76
CA LEU A 157 1.21 2.34 8.79
C LEU A 157 0.14 2.78 9.81
N GLY A 158 -1.07 2.23 9.71
CA GLY A 158 -2.16 2.41 10.67
C GLY A 158 -2.77 3.80 10.65
N LEU A 159 -2.60 4.56 9.57
CA LEU A 159 -3.17 5.90 9.45
C LEU A 159 -4.68 5.88 9.54
N VAL A 160 -5.21 6.99 10.07
CA VAL A 160 -6.63 7.26 10.25
C VAL A 160 -7.33 6.20 11.12
N ASP A 161 -6.97 6.18 12.41
CA ASP A 161 -7.61 5.35 13.45
C ASP A 161 -7.64 3.84 13.15
N GLN A 162 -6.63 3.35 12.40
CA GLN A 162 -6.52 1.93 11.99
C GLN A 162 -5.29 1.23 12.59
N GLY A 163 -4.58 1.84 13.54
CA GLY A 163 -3.48 1.21 14.27
C GLY A 163 -2.43 2.19 14.79
N SER A 164 -2.28 3.33 14.12
CA SER A 164 -1.62 4.52 14.69
C SER A 164 -2.65 5.34 15.46
N PRO A 165 -2.30 5.92 16.62
CA PRO A 165 -3.23 6.75 17.38
C PRO A 165 -3.54 8.02 16.60
N MET A 166 -4.83 8.31 16.44
CA MET A 166 -5.30 9.57 15.86
C MET A 166 -5.19 10.69 16.92
N LEU A 167 -4.31 11.66 16.68
CA LEU A 167 -4.01 12.72 17.66
C LEU A 167 -5.04 13.86 17.66
N GLU A 168 -5.65 14.12 16.51
CA GLU A 168 -6.74 15.07 16.31
C GLU A 168 -7.77 14.47 15.37
N GLU A 169 -9.02 14.91 15.44
CA GLU A 169 -10.06 14.35 14.58
C GLU A 169 -9.83 14.76 13.12
N HIS A 170 -9.52 13.78 12.27
CA HIS A 170 -9.38 13.98 10.82
C HIS A 170 -9.92 12.81 10.00
N ARG A 171 -10.64 11.86 10.62
CA ARG A 171 -11.30 10.77 9.90
C ARG A 171 -12.51 11.27 9.12
N ASP A 172 -12.76 10.65 7.99
CA ASP A 172 -14.00 10.71 7.24
C ASP A 172 -14.93 9.60 7.72
N ASP A 173 -15.89 9.92 8.57
CA ASP A 173 -16.79 8.94 9.19
C ASP A 173 -17.65 8.18 8.17
N ASP A 174 -17.90 8.74 6.98
CA ASP A 174 -18.67 8.10 5.92
C ASP A 174 -17.82 7.12 5.09
N ASN A 175 -16.50 7.30 5.09
CA ASN A 175 -15.56 6.57 4.24
C ASN A 175 -14.55 5.71 5.02
N GLY A 176 -14.78 5.43 6.31
CA GLY A 176 -13.95 4.48 7.07
C GLY A 176 -12.58 5.05 7.46
N ALA A 177 -11.50 4.29 7.25
CA ALA A 177 -10.14 4.68 7.63
C ALA A 177 -9.49 5.65 6.62
N HIS A 178 -10.23 6.69 6.23
CA HIS A 178 -9.78 7.72 5.30
C HIS A 178 -9.78 9.10 5.93
N CYS A 179 -8.86 9.94 5.50
CA CYS A 179 -8.76 11.32 5.98
C CYS A 179 -9.85 12.17 5.32
N SER A 180 -10.53 13.00 6.11
CA SER A 180 -11.57 13.92 5.63
C SER A 180 -11.03 15.11 4.82
N ASN A 181 -9.71 15.29 4.79
CA ASN A 181 -9.06 16.32 3.99
C ASN A 181 -8.89 15.87 2.53
N PRO A 182 -9.56 16.51 1.55
CA PRO A 182 -9.52 16.10 0.14
C PRO A 182 -8.17 16.34 -0.55
N SER A 183 -7.24 17.05 0.10
CA SER A 183 -5.85 17.20 -0.38
C SER A 183 -4.87 16.21 0.25
N CYS A 184 -5.31 15.40 1.23
CA CYS A 184 -4.46 14.42 1.89
C CYS A 184 -4.30 13.17 1.01
N LEU A 185 -3.11 12.57 1.06
CA LEU A 185 -2.86 11.25 0.45
C LEU A 185 -3.79 10.16 1.00
N MET A 186 -4.32 10.28 2.21
CA MET A 186 -5.28 9.30 2.77
C MET A 186 -6.74 9.64 2.46
N PHE A 187 -7.03 10.54 1.52
CA PHE A 187 -8.40 10.83 1.10
C PHE A 187 -9.00 9.66 0.31
N TYR A 188 -10.22 9.24 0.64
CA TYR A 188 -10.90 8.06 0.05
C TYR A 188 -10.99 8.10 -1.49
N GLY A 189 -11.09 9.30 -2.06
CA GLY A 189 -11.24 9.48 -3.51
C GLY A 189 -10.05 8.97 -4.32
N ILE A 190 -8.90 8.70 -3.68
CA ILE A 190 -7.72 8.13 -4.34
C ILE A 190 -7.97 6.68 -4.79
N GLU A 191 -8.75 5.91 -4.04
CA GLU A 191 -9.01 4.49 -4.34
C GLU A 191 -10.08 4.30 -5.42
N THR A 192 -10.87 5.34 -5.71
CA THR A 192 -12.05 5.27 -6.60
C THR A 192 -12.01 6.26 -7.76
N ASN A 193 -11.14 7.28 -7.73
CA ASN A 193 -11.07 8.31 -8.77
C ASN A 193 -9.63 8.61 -9.19
N ALA A 194 -9.27 8.15 -10.38
CA ALA A 194 -7.98 8.37 -11.00
C ALA A 194 -7.67 9.85 -11.32
N ALA A 195 -8.66 10.75 -11.30
CA ALA A 195 -8.51 12.14 -11.75
C ALA A 195 -7.86 13.09 -10.71
N ALA A 196 -7.52 12.61 -9.52
CA ALA A 196 -7.06 13.49 -8.45
C ALA A 196 -5.58 13.90 -8.61
N ALA A 197 -5.40 15.12 -9.13
CA ALA A 197 -4.23 16.00 -9.00
C ALA A 197 -3.13 15.97 -10.08
N THR A 198 -2.60 17.17 -10.33
CA THR A 198 -1.46 17.45 -11.20
C THR A 198 -0.12 16.93 -10.65
N ASN A 199 -0.09 16.52 -9.38
CA ASN A 199 1.03 15.91 -8.65
C ASN A 199 0.51 14.73 -7.80
N THR A 200 1.39 13.81 -7.40
CA THR A 200 1.07 12.79 -6.38
C THR A 200 0.71 13.50 -5.06
N PRO A 201 -0.50 13.24 -4.49
CA PRO A 201 -0.88 13.79 -3.18
C PRO A 201 0.11 13.40 -2.07
N VAL A 202 0.16 14.19 -1.00
CA VAL A 202 1.03 13.93 0.16
C VAL A 202 0.19 13.81 1.43
N LEU A 203 0.72 13.12 2.44
CA LEU A 203 0.10 13.11 3.78
C LEU A 203 -0.01 14.53 4.30
N ASP A 204 -1.15 14.90 4.87
CA ASP A 204 -1.35 16.22 5.47
C ASP A 204 -0.71 16.32 6.88
N ALA A 205 -0.95 17.43 7.58
CA ALA A 205 -0.32 17.65 8.88
C ALA A 205 -0.79 16.64 9.95
N ALA A 206 -2.07 16.29 9.95
CA ALA A 206 -2.67 15.39 10.93
C ALA A 206 -2.16 13.96 10.76
N CYS A 207 -2.23 13.42 9.54
CA CYS A 207 -1.71 12.08 9.24
C CYS A 207 -0.21 11.97 9.55
N ARG A 208 0.60 13.00 9.23
CA ARG A 208 2.03 12.99 9.60
C ARG A 208 2.26 13.01 11.11
N ALA A 209 1.41 13.68 11.87
CA ALA A 209 1.50 13.72 13.32
C ALA A 209 1.22 12.35 13.94
N ASP A 210 0.23 11.63 13.41
CA ASP A 210 -0.10 10.26 13.84
C ASP A 210 1.06 9.28 13.60
N LEU A 211 1.69 9.33 12.41
CA LEU A 211 2.87 8.49 12.13
C LEU A 211 4.01 8.76 13.12
N LYS A 212 4.30 10.04 13.35
CA LYS A 212 5.34 10.46 14.30
C LYS A 212 5.05 9.98 15.72
N ALA A 213 3.78 10.00 16.13
CA ALA A 213 3.37 9.50 17.44
C ALA A 213 3.54 7.98 17.58
N ASN A 214 3.48 7.24 16.46
CA ASN A 214 3.63 5.79 16.42
C ASN A 214 5.06 5.30 16.05
N GLY A 215 6.04 6.22 16.04
CA GLY A 215 7.46 5.90 15.91
C GLY A 215 8.05 6.10 14.51
N GLY A 216 7.35 6.81 13.62
CA GLY A 216 7.88 7.35 12.37
C GLY A 216 8.68 8.64 12.54
#